data_AF-A0A7Y4KHM5-F1
#
_entry.id   AF-A0A7Y4KHM5-F1
#
_cell.length_a   1.000
_cell.length_b   1.000
_cell.length_c   1.000
_cell.angle_alpha   90.00
_cell.angle_beta   90.00
_cell.angle_gamma   90.00
#
_symmetry.space_group_name_H-M   'P 1'
#
loop_
_entity.id
_entity.type
_entity.pdbx_description
1 polymer ?
#
loop_
_entity_poly.entity_id
_entity_poly.type
_entity_poly.pdbx_seq_one_letter_code
_entity_poly.pdbx_strand_id
1 'polypeptide(L)'
;MTLIAPSPRRTVSRLTILGALVALTGCGGGETKVMTLAELADRSLTFALADVDDAETPDAQGAHRFTVSYSVTADGPCSRFADDVTATFNGEPMTLVPGGASDVGGRAEACENSRAYFNFDPAAWGRQPVEDITVQLQDASSTVRLGVLKAKAKRKFTFQGEGTPDKLRVGQSYAFLWEPATEVPGPVEALLLREGGRAPGVLNVTQDGNKATIDIPAGTPQANHTLTLGADLEGSVGECTGVASCSGAIFHSQDFVLSVVP
;
A
#
# COMPACT_ATOMS: atom_id res chain seq x y z
N MET A 1 0.07 -39.45 -12.82
CA MET A 1 0.43 -38.02 -12.91
C MET A 1 -0.57 -37.25 -12.08
N THR A 2 -0.18 -36.87 -10.87
CA THR A 2 -1.02 -36.14 -9.93
C THR A 2 -0.96 -34.66 -10.30
N LEU A 3 -2.07 -34.10 -10.76
CA LEU A 3 -2.22 -32.68 -11.03
C LEU A 3 -2.17 -31.92 -9.69
N ILE A 4 -1.13 -31.11 -9.49
CA ILE A 4 -1.04 -30.17 -8.39
C ILE A 4 -2.03 -29.04 -8.71
N ALA A 5 -3.16 -29.02 -8.03
CA ALA A 5 -4.09 -27.90 -8.10
C ALA A 5 -3.45 -26.66 -7.43
N PRO A 6 -3.49 -25.47 -8.04
CA PRO A 6 -3.03 -24.25 -7.38
C PRO A 6 -3.94 -23.95 -6.19
N SER A 7 -3.34 -23.80 -5.01
CA SER A 7 -4.00 -23.44 -3.75
C SER A 7 -4.64 -22.04 -3.88
N PRO A 8 -5.85 -21.82 -3.35
CA PRO A 8 -6.46 -20.50 -3.36
C PRO A 8 -5.75 -19.63 -2.32
N ARG A 9 -4.76 -18.83 -2.75
CA ARG A 9 -4.12 -17.81 -1.92
C ARG A 9 -5.14 -16.70 -1.62
N ARG A 10 -5.62 -16.65 -0.37
CA ARG A 10 -6.31 -15.49 0.18
C ARG A 10 -5.25 -14.48 0.59
N THR A 11 -4.90 -13.59 -0.34
CA THR A 11 -4.30 -12.29 -0.02
C THR A 11 -5.14 -11.62 1.06
N VAL A 12 -4.48 -10.93 1.99
CA VAL A 12 -5.08 -10.17 3.09
C VAL A 12 -6.26 -9.35 2.56
N SER A 13 -7.45 -9.90 2.76
CA SER A 13 -8.70 -9.32 2.27
C SER A 13 -9.17 -8.30 3.30
N ARG A 14 -8.45 -7.17 3.37
CA ARG A 14 -8.88 -5.87 3.90
C ARG A 14 -7.80 -4.79 3.65
N LEU A 15 -7.40 -4.66 2.39
CA LEU A 15 -6.80 -3.44 1.83
C LEU A 15 -7.85 -2.31 1.84
N THR A 16 -8.25 -1.85 3.02
CA THR A 16 -9.34 -0.87 3.14
C THR A 16 -8.86 0.55 2.85
N ILE A 17 -7.55 0.80 2.85
CA ILE A 17 -6.98 2.11 2.50
C ILE A 17 -6.25 2.08 1.16
N LEU A 18 -5.52 0.99 0.83
CA LEU A 18 -4.96 0.82 -0.52
C LEU A 18 -6.02 0.53 -1.60
N GLY A 19 -7.19 0.01 -1.22
CA GLY A 19 -8.33 -0.18 -2.14
C GLY A 19 -8.92 1.13 -2.67
N ALA A 20 -8.67 2.26 -2.01
CA ALA A 20 -9.18 3.57 -2.43
C ALA A 20 -8.51 4.10 -3.72
N LEU A 21 -7.35 3.58 -4.12
CA LEU A 21 -6.68 3.94 -5.37
C LEU A 21 -7.19 3.18 -6.59
N VAL A 22 -8.05 2.18 -6.38
CA VAL A 22 -8.78 1.45 -7.43
C VAL A 22 -10.28 1.62 -7.20
N ALA A 23 -10.70 2.81 -6.80
CA ALA A 23 -12.12 3.13 -6.74
C ALA A 23 -12.67 3.22 -8.18
N LEU A 24 -13.21 2.11 -8.68
CA LEU A 24 -14.07 2.11 -9.85
C LEU A 24 -15.38 2.79 -9.44
N THR A 25 -15.49 4.09 -9.65
CA THR A 25 -16.78 4.77 -9.55
C THR A 25 -17.56 4.47 -10.82
N GLY A 26 -18.79 3.97 -10.67
CA GLY A 26 -19.72 3.86 -11.79
C GLY A 26 -20.02 5.26 -12.31
N CYS A 27 -19.43 5.64 -13.43
CA CYS A 27 -19.79 6.86 -14.14
C CYS A 27 -20.87 6.46 -15.15
N GLY A 28 -21.99 7.19 -15.16
CA GLY A 28 -23.00 7.02 -16.19
C GLY A 28 -22.34 7.07 -17.57
N GLY A 29 -22.53 6.01 -18.37
CA GLY A 29 -21.83 5.79 -19.63
C GLY A 29 -21.78 7.06 -20.48
N GLY A 30 -20.57 7.58 -20.68
CA GLY A 30 -20.31 8.81 -21.42
C GLY A 30 -18.87 8.83 -21.91
N GLU A 31 -18.62 9.60 -22.97
CA GLU A 31 -17.30 9.74 -23.57
C GLU A 31 -16.25 10.21 -22.55
N THR A 32 -15.05 9.63 -22.61
CA THR A 32 -13.94 10.03 -21.74
C THR A 32 -13.48 11.44 -22.09
N LYS A 33 -13.59 12.37 -21.15
CA LYS A 33 -13.06 13.73 -21.31
C LYS A 33 -11.55 13.74 -21.10
N VAL A 34 -10.80 14.18 -22.11
CA VAL A 34 -9.36 14.49 -21.94
C VAL A 34 -9.25 15.78 -21.15
N MET A 35 -8.48 15.76 -20.05
CA MET A 35 -8.31 16.92 -19.15
C MET A 35 -6.84 17.28 -19.00
N THR A 36 -6.57 18.58 -19.10
CA THR A 36 -5.29 19.19 -18.73
C THR A 36 -5.15 19.28 -17.21
N LEU A 37 -3.93 19.46 -16.70
CA LEU A 37 -3.68 19.64 -15.27
C LEU A 37 -4.38 20.90 -14.71
N ALA A 38 -4.47 21.97 -15.50
CA ALA A 38 -5.22 23.17 -15.09
C ALA A 38 -6.71 22.88 -14.86
N GLU A 39 -7.33 22.02 -15.67
CA GLU A 39 -8.74 21.61 -15.49
C GLU A 39 -8.96 20.68 -14.29
N LEU A 40 -7.89 20.10 -13.74
CA LEU A 40 -7.93 19.25 -12.55
C LEU A 40 -7.68 20.03 -11.25
N ALA A 41 -7.54 21.36 -11.31
CA ALA A 41 -7.20 22.20 -10.16
C ALA A 41 -8.21 22.11 -9.00
N ASP A 42 -9.49 21.87 -9.28
CA ASP A 42 -10.53 21.73 -8.25
C ASP A 42 -10.65 20.30 -7.68
N ARG A 43 -9.79 19.38 -8.13
CA ARG A 43 -9.83 17.96 -7.72
C ARG A 43 -8.94 17.70 -6.51
N SER A 44 -9.19 16.57 -5.85
CA SER A 44 -8.30 16.05 -4.82
C SER A 44 -7.30 15.09 -5.44
N LEU A 45 -6.05 15.17 -5.00
CA LEU A 45 -4.99 14.21 -5.33
C LEU A 45 -4.79 13.26 -4.14
N THR A 46 -5.03 11.96 -4.33
CA THR A 46 -4.74 10.95 -3.32
C THR A 46 -3.40 10.27 -3.59
N PHE A 47 -2.70 9.87 -2.54
CA PHE A 47 -1.50 9.04 -2.66
C PHE A 47 -1.56 7.77 -1.81
N ALA A 48 -0.82 6.76 -2.22
CA ALA A 48 -0.40 5.69 -1.33
C ALA A 48 1.03 5.26 -1.60
N LEU A 49 1.72 4.90 -0.52
CA LEU A 49 2.98 4.20 -0.54
C LEU A 49 2.75 2.79 0.01
N ALA A 50 3.00 1.77 -0.79
CA ALA A 50 3.06 0.38 -0.33
C ALA A 50 4.53 -0.04 -0.19
N ASP A 51 4.87 -0.58 0.97
CA ASP A 51 6.17 -1.17 1.28
C ASP A 51 5.97 -2.54 1.95
N VAL A 52 5.86 -3.58 1.12
CA VAL A 52 5.39 -4.92 1.51
C VAL A 52 6.53 -5.92 1.40
N ASP A 53 7.08 -6.33 2.53
CA ASP A 53 8.09 -7.38 2.60
C ASP A 53 7.43 -8.76 2.68
N ASP A 54 7.10 -9.31 1.51
CA ASP A 54 6.52 -10.66 1.35
C ASP A 54 7.65 -11.69 1.17
N ALA A 55 7.75 -12.62 2.13
CA ALA A 55 8.80 -13.65 2.11
C ALA A 55 8.57 -14.70 1.02
N GLU A 56 7.33 -14.95 0.60
CA GLU A 56 6.98 -15.91 -0.44
C GLU A 56 7.06 -15.31 -1.85
N THR A 57 6.69 -14.05 -2.00
CA THR A 57 6.67 -13.32 -3.28
C THR A 57 7.33 -11.93 -3.18
N PRO A 58 8.66 -11.86 -2.98
CA PRO A 58 9.37 -10.60 -2.79
C PRO A 58 9.28 -9.65 -3.99
N ASP A 59 9.06 -10.18 -5.19
CA ASP A 59 8.93 -9.41 -6.43
C ASP A 59 7.47 -9.17 -6.85
N ALA A 60 6.51 -9.31 -5.92
CA ALA A 60 5.10 -9.12 -6.22
C ALA A 60 4.83 -7.71 -6.78
N GLN A 61 4.09 -7.66 -7.90
CA GLN A 61 3.83 -6.40 -8.58
C GLN A 61 3.06 -5.43 -7.67
N GLY A 62 3.65 -4.26 -7.40
CA GLY A 62 3.04 -3.23 -6.56
C GLY A 62 3.30 -3.37 -5.07
N ALA A 63 4.06 -4.37 -4.63
CA ALA A 63 4.49 -4.52 -3.24
C ALA A 63 5.32 -3.34 -2.74
N HIS A 64 6.15 -2.77 -3.62
CA HIS A 64 7.01 -1.62 -3.36
C HIS A 64 6.69 -0.51 -4.37
N ARG A 65 5.67 0.30 -4.06
CA ARG A 65 5.12 1.28 -5.01
C ARG A 65 4.64 2.55 -4.33
N PHE A 66 4.98 3.68 -4.91
CA PHE A 66 4.29 4.94 -4.69
C PHE A 66 3.28 5.20 -5.81
N THR A 67 2.05 5.55 -5.48
CA THR A 67 0.99 5.88 -6.45
C THR A 67 0.34 7.20 -6.08
N VAL A 68 0.08 8.05 -7.07
CA VAL A 68 -0.82 9.20 -6.97
C VAL A 68 -1.98 9.05 -7.92
N SER A 69 -3.16 9.47 -7.51
CA SER A 69 -4.38 9.39 -8.32
C SER A 69 -5.23 10.63 -8.08
N TYR A 70 -5.91 11.09 -9.11
CA TYR A 70 -6.96 12.08 -8.93
C TYR A 70 -8.23 11.39 -8.42
N SER A 71 -8.99 12.09 -7.59
CA SER A 71 -10.34 11.66 -7.23
C SER A 71 -11.27 11.78 -8.43
N VAL A 72 -12.03 10.72 -8.70
CA VAL A 72 -13.17 10.82 -9.61
C VAL A 72 -14.31 11.45 -8.83
N THR A 73 -14.88 12.53 -9.37
CA THR A 73 -16.11 13.10 -8.83
C THR A 73 -17.26 12.20 -9.21
N ALA A 74 -18.06 11.78 -8.23
CA ALA A 74 -19.25 10.95 -8.46
C ALA A 74 -20.19 11.53 -9.53
N ASP A 75 -20.29 12.86 -9.62
CA ASP A 75 -21.19 13.56 -10.56
C ASP A 75 -20.47 14.21 -11.76
N GLY A 76 -19.17 13.98 -11.94
CA GLY A 76 -18.41 14.59 -13.04
C GLY A 76 -18.13 13.62 -14.19
N PRO A 77 -17.69 14.15 -15.35
CA PRO A 77 -17.40 13.31 -16.51
C PRO A 77 -16.27 12.34 -16.19
N CYS A 78 -16.35 11.14 -16.76
CA CYS A 78 -15.19 10.25 -16.78
C CYS A 78 -14.05 10.96 -17.50
N SER A 79 -12.85 10.99 -16.90
CA SER A 79 -11.75 11.79 -17.40
C SER A 79 -10.46 11.00 -17.49
N ARG A 80 -9.60 11.44 -18.42
CA ARG A 80 -8.23 10.95 -18.55
C ARG A 80 -7.23 12.09 -18.67
N PHE A 81 -5.98 11.85 -18.29
CA PHE A 81 -4.88 12.79 -18.54
C PHE A 81 -4.76 13.12 -20.04
N ALA A 82 -4.45 14.37 -20.33
CA ALA A 82 -3.90 14.78 -21.62
C ALA A 82 -2.61 14.00 -21.94
N ASP A 83 -2.36 13.77 -23.22
CA ASP A 83 -1.27 12.90 -23.68
C ASP A 83 0.13 13.49 -23.44
N ASP A 84 0.21 14.80 -23.16
CA ASP A 84 1.44 15.53 -22.87
C ASP A 84 1.75 15.64 -21.37
N VAL A 85 0.90 15.09 -20.49
CA VAL A 85 1.19 15.03 -19.06
C VAL A 85 2.42 14.18 -18.82
N THR A 86 3.33 14.68 -17.99
CA THR A 86 4.51 13.97 -17.49
C THR A 86 4.45 13.89 -15.97
N ALA A 87 5.07 12.87 -15.38
CA ALA A 87 5.11 12.70 -13.93
C ALA A 87 6.50 12.26 -13.46
N THR A 88 6.95 12.79 -12.33
CA THR A 88 8.22 12.43 -11.70
C THR A 88 8.08 12.17 -10.21
N PHE A 89 8.91 11.27 -9.70
CA PHE A 89 9.08 10.89 -8.31
C PHE A 89 10.53 11.21 -7.91
N ASN A 90 10.74 12.23 -7.06
CA ASN A 90 12.06 12.78 -6.73
C ASN A 90 12.92 13.08 -7.98
N GLY A 91 12.28 13.52 -9.07
CA GLY A 91 12.93 13.80 -10.35
C GLY A 91 13.07 12.58 -11.29
N GLU A 92 12.79 11.36 -10.83
CA GLU A 92 12.78 10.17 -11.67
C GLU A 92 11.43 9.99 -12.38
N PRO A 93 11.39 9.56 -13.65
CA PRO A 93 10.12 9.36 -14.37
C PRO A 93 9.20 8.36 -13.69
N MET A 94 7.90 8.68 -13.62
CA MET A 94 6.85 7.76 -13.18
C MET A 94 6.12 7.15 -14.38
N THR A 95 5.52 5.98 -14.18
CA THR A 95 4.58 5.41 -15.15
C THR A 95 3.23 6.11 -15.03
N LEU A 96 2.76 6.69 -16.13
CA LEU A 96 1.43 7.27 -16.23
C LEU A 96 0.40 6.25 -16.71
N VAL A 97 -0.75 6.26 -16.05
CA VAL A 97 -1.97 5.59 -16.49
C VAL A 97 -3.00 6.69 -16.72
N PRO A 98 -3.34 6.99 -17.98
CA PRO A 98 -4.20 8.12 -18.30
C PRO A 98 -5.57 8.08 -17.62
N GLY A 99 -6.10 6.89 -17.33
CA GLY A 99 -7.47 6.71 -16.83
C GLY A 99 -8.50 6.75 -17.97
N GLY A 100 -9.76 6.95 -17.61
CA GLY A 100 -10.88 7.00 -18.56
C GLY A 100 -11.77 5.76 -18.52
N ALA A 101 -12.72 5.69 -19.45
CA ALA A 101 -13.66 4.59 -19.54
C ALA A 101 -12.94 3.29 -19.91
N SER A 102 -13.29 2.19 -19.23
CA SER A 102 -12.71 0.88 -19.49
C SER A 102 -13.43 0.19 -20.65
N ASP A 103 -12.72 -0.06 -21.76
CA ASP A 103 -13.26 -0.81 -22.91
C ASP A 103 -13.21 -2.34 -22.70
N VAL A 104 -12.72 -2.81 -21.54
CA VAL A 104 -12.45 -4.22 -21.28
C VAL A 104 -13.65 -4.90 -20.61
N GLY A 105 -14.22 -5.91 -21.27
CA GLY A 105 -15.07 -6.92 -20.65
C GLY A 105 -16.51 -6.51 -20.30
N GLY A 106 -17.10 -5.56 -21.02
CA GLY A 106 -18.50 -5.16 -20.82
C GLY A 106 -18.75 -4.26 -19.61
N ARG A 107 -17.69 -3.67 -19.04
CA ARG A 107 -17.74 -2.67 -17.96
C ARG A 107 -17.75 -1.24 -18.51
N ALA A 108 -18.57 -0.96 -19.52
CA ALA A 108 -18.64 0.33 -20.20
C ALA A 108 -19.03 1.51 -19.28
N GLU A 109 -19.49 1.22 -18.05
CA GLU A 109 -19.85 2.19 -17.02
C GLU A 109 -18.74 2.44 -15.99
N ALA A 110 -17.61 1.73 -16.08
CA ALA A 110 -16.50 1.89 -15.14
C ALA A 110 -15.52 2.95 -15.62
N CYS A 111 -15.34 4.00 -14.83
CA CYS A 111 -14.30 5.00 -15.04
C CYS A 111 -13.07 4.66 -14.20
N GLU A 112 -11.92 4.54 -14.83
CA GLU A 112 -10.63 4.36 -14.17
C GLU A 112 -9.99 5.72 -13.88
N ASN A 113 -9.45 5.88 -12.68
CA ASN A 113 -8.78 7.12 -12.30
C ASN A 113 -7.50 7.33 -13.11
N SER A 114 -7.25 8.57 -13.50
CA SER A 114 -5.93 9.04 -13.91
C SER A 114 -4.95 8.92 -12.74
N ARG A 115 -3.85 8.20 -12.95
CA ARG A 115 -2.85 7.93 -11.90
C ARG A 115 -1.44 7.90 -12.46
N ALA A 116 -0.47 8.18 -11.59
CA ALA A 116 0.94 7.94 -11.85
C ALA A 116 1.51 7.04 -10.75
N TYR A 117 2.41 6.12 -11.09
CA TYR A 117 3.07 5.29 -10.10
C TYR A 117 4.56 5.11 -10.37
N PHE A 118 5.30 4.88 -9.30
CA PHE A 118 6.72 4.56 -9.29
C PHE A 118 6.93 3.28 -8.49
N ASN A 119 7.47 2.24 -9.12
CA ASN A 119 7.91 1.05 -8.39
C ASN A 119 9.35 1.29 -7.95
N PHE A 120 9.65 1.07 -6.67
CA PHE A 120 10.99 1.21 -6.14
C PHE A 120 11.59 -0.16 -5.82
N ASP A 121 12.92 -0.27 -5.97
CA ASP A 121 13.67 -1.42 -5.45
C ASP A 121 13.85 -1.25 -3.93
N PRO A 122 13.30 -2.13 -3.08
CA PRO A 122 13.42 -2.01 -1.62
C PRO A 122 14.88 -2.06 -1.15
N ALA A 123 15.77 -2.80 -1.84
CA ALA A 123 17.18 -2.86 -1.48
C ALA A 123 17.89 -1.53 -1.76
N ALA A 124 17.60 -0.90 -2.90
CA ALA A 124 18.08 0.45 -3.21
C ALA A 124 17.49 1.48 -2.26
N TRP A 125 16.18 1.41 -2.02
CA TRP A 125 15.46 2.28 -1.10
C TRP A 125 16.05 2.25 0.30
N GLY A 126 16.38 1.06 0.81
CA GLY A 126 17.00 0.87 2.12
C GLY A 126 18.37 1.57 2.28
N ARG A 127 19.09 1.79 1.17
CA ARG A 127 20.40 2.48 1.14
C ARG A 127 20.28 3.99 0.97
N GLN A 128 19.15 4.48 0.47
CA GLN A 128 18.93 5.91 0.26
C GLN A 128 18.65 6.64 1.59
N PRO A 129 19.04 7.93 1.70
CA PRO A 129 18.69 8.77 2.85
C PRO A 129 17.20 8.77 3.16
N VAL A 130 16.87 8.98 4.43
CA VAL A 130 15.50 9.28 4.85
C VAL A 130 15.24 10.73 4.51
N GLU A 131 14.31 10.95 3.59
CA GLU A 131 13.93 12.26 3.07
C GLU A 131 12.43 12.28 2.72
N ASP A 132 11.96 13.46 2.34
CA ASP A 132 10.60 13.66 1.85
C ASP A 132 10.47 13.10 0.43
N ILE A 133 9.25 12.73 0.05
CA ILE A 133 8.92 12.40 -1.34
C ILE A 133 8.38 13.66 -2.00
N THR A 134 8.88 13.99 -3.18
CA THR A 134 8.35 15.01 -4.07
C THR A 134 7.83 14.35 -5.34
N VAL A 135 6.55 14.51 -5.61
CA VAL A 135 5.93 14.16 -6.88
C VAL A 135 5.55 15.41 -7.63
N GLN A 136 5.89 15.45 -8.91
CA GLN A 136 5.55 16.54 -9.81
C GLN A 136 4.87 15.99 -11.05
N LEU A 137 3.66 16.47 -11.34
CA LEU A 137 3.01 16.29 -12.64
C LEU A 137 3.07 17.61 -13.40
N GLN A 138 3.31 17.55 -14.71
CA GLN A 138 3.45 18.74 -15.54
C GLN A 138 2.94 18.50 -16.96
N ASP A 139 2.23 19.49 -17.50
CA ASP A 139 1.89 19.64 -18.91
C ASP A 139 2.12 21.11 -19.35
N ALA A 140 1.69 21.49 -20.55
CA ALA A 140 1.83 22.87 -21.02
C ALA A 140 0.94 23.88 -20.25
N SER A 141 -0.08 23.40 -19.54
CA SER A 141 -1.08 24.24 -18.87
C SER A 141 -0.73 24.57 -17.42
N SER A 142 -0.12 23.63 -16.68
CA SER A 142 0.09 23.76 -15.24
C SER A 142 1.15 22.80 -14.70
N THR A 143 1.48 22.96 -13.42
CA THR A 143 2.31 22.03 -12.64
C THR A 143 1.61 21.72 -11.33
N VAL A 144 1.53 20.44 -11.01
CA VAL A 144 0.97 19.93 -9.75
C VAL A 144 2.12 19.34 -8.94
N ARG A 145 2.26 19.75 -7.68
CA ARG A 145 3.30 19.22 -6.77
C ARG A 145 2.68 18.65 -5.51
N LEU A 146 3.18 17.48 -5.13
CA LEU A 146 2.90 16.80 -3.87
C LEU A 146 4.22 16.56 -3.14
N GLY A 147 4.34 17.09 -1.93
CA GLY A 147 5.41 16.78 -0.99
C GLY A 147 4.87 15.92 0.15
N VAL A 148 5.43 14.73 0.38
CA VAL A 148 5.07 13.86 1.51
C VAL A 148 6.25 13.77 2.47
N LEU A 149 6.06 14.32 3.67
CA LEU A 149 7.08 14.45 4.69
C LEU A 149 7.51 13.07 5.23
N LYS A 150 8.82 12.84 5.33
CA LYS A 150 9.44 11.64 5.88
C LYS A 150 8.90 10.31 5.31
N ALA A 151 8.35 10.33 4.09
CA ALA A 151 7.73 9.15 3.52
C ALA A 151 8.75 8.03 3.24
N LYS A 152 10.05 8.37 3.07
CA LYS A 152 11.16 7.40 2.93
C LYS A 152 11.70 6.83 4.23
N ALA A 153 11.01 7.04 5.36
CA ALA A 153 11.33 6.40 6.63
C ALA A 153 11.40 4.87 6.46
N LYS A 154 12.37 4.25 7.15
CA LYS A 154 12.63 2.80 7.08
C LYS A 154 11.73 2.08 8.08
N ARG A 155 10.49 1.85 7.67
CA ARG A 155 9.47 1.24 8.52
C ARG A 155 9.76 -0.25 8.67
N LYS A 156 9.55 -0.76 9.88
CA LYS A 156 9.70 -2.17 10.20
C LYS A 156 9.04 -2.50 11.54
N PHE A 157 8.75 -3.78 11.73
CA PHE A 157 8.38 -4.35 13.02
C PHE A 157 9.61 -5.01 13.67
N THR A 158 9.93 -4.61 14.90
CA THR A 158 11.06 -5.17 15.66
C THR A 158 10.54 -5.98 16.85
N PHE A 159 10.83 -7.28 16.87
CA PHE A 159 10.48 -8.17 17.97
C PHE A 159 11.10 -7.71 19.30
N GLN A 160 10.32 -7.73 20.37
CA GLN A 160 10.71 -7.22 21.70
C GLN A 160 11.06 -8.33 22.71
N GLY A 161 11.10 -9.59 22.29
CA GLY A 161 11.58 -10.70 23.12
C GLY A 161 13.08 -10.91 23.04
N GLU A 162 13.59 -11.89 23.81
CA GLU A 162 15.00 -12.29 23.68
C GLU A 162 15.25 -12.96 22.33
N GLY A 163 16.27 -12.49 21.61
CA GLY A 163 16.67 -13.06 20.32
C GLY A 163 15.76 -12.67 19.16
N THR A 164 15.67 -13.56 18.18
CA THR A 164 14.79 -13.42 17.00
C THR A 164 13.45 -14.10 17.26
N PRO A 165 12.36 -13.71 16.57
CA PRO A 165 11.08 -14.41 16.67
C PRO A 165 11.11 -15.75 15.90
N ASP A 166 12.16 -16.56 16.01
CA ASP A 166 12.30 -17.84 15.30
C ASP A 166 11.40 -18.93 15.91
N LYS A 167 11.05 -18.80 17.19
CA LYS A 167 10.18 -19.74 17.91
C LYS A 167 9.17 -19.02 18.79
N LEU A 168 7.89 -19.26 18.53
CA LEU A 168 6.79 -18.77 19.36
C LEU A 168 6.07 -19.95 20.02
N ARG A 169 5.78 -19.84 21.31
CA ARG A 169 5.08 -20.86 22.09
C ARG A 169 3.58 -20.65 22.03
N VAL A 170 2.84 -21.75 21.99
CA VAL A 170 1.37 -21.70 22.07
C VAL A 170 0.90 -21.12 23.40
N GLY A 171 -0.19 -20.36 23.37
CA GLY A 171 -0.78 -19.72 24.55
C GLY A 171 0.05 -18.56 25.13
N GLN A 172 1.08 -18.08 24.43
CA GLN A 172 1.89 -16.94 24.84
C GLN A 172 1.59 -15.71 23.99
N SER A 173 1.88 -14.54 24.57
CA SER A 173 1.78 -13.25 23.91
C SER A 173 3.17 -12.71 23.57
N TYR A 174 3.30 -12.07 22.42
CA TYR A 174 4.56 -11.57 21.89
C TYR A 174 4.42 -10.13 21.43
N ALA A 175 5.41 -9.30 21.74
CA ALA A 175 5.39 -7.88 21.39
C ALA A 175 6.33 -7.55 20.23
N PHE A 176 5.86 -6.66 19.37
CA PHE A 176 6.56 -6.09 18.23
C PHE A 176 6.44 -4.57 18.31
N LEU A 177 7.56 -3.89 18.09
CA LEU A 177 7.65 -2.43 18.07
C LEU A 177 7.68 -1.95 16.63
N TRP A 178 6.78 -1.04 16.28
CA TRP A 178 6.86 -0.28 15.05
C TRP A 178 7.99 0.74 15.13
N GLU A 179 8.88 0.68 14.14
CA GLU A 179 9.92 1.68 13.92
C GLU A 179 9.63 2.46 12.62
N PRO A 180 9.98 3.76 12.56
CA PRO A 180 10.60 4.55 13.63
C PRO A 180 9.64 4.90 14.77
N ALA A 181 10.15 4.98 16.00
CA ALA A 181 9.34 5.27 17.20
C ALA A 181 8.71 6.69 17.23
N THR A 182 9.11 7.56 16.30
CA THR A 182 8.46 8.87 16.10
C THR A 182 7.14 8.77 15.36
N GLU A 183 6.81 7.60 14.80
CA GLU A 183 5.55 7.31 14.14
C GLU A 183 4.67 6.40 15.02
N VAL A 184 3.37 6.65 14.98
CA VAL A 184 2.37 5.76 15.58
C VAL A 184 1.51 5.25 14.43
N PRO A 185 1.60 3.96 14.07
CA PRO A 185 0.77 3.41 13.01
C PRO A 185 -0.69 3.39 13.45
N GLY A 186 -1.59 3.27 12.49
CA GLY A 186 -2.96 2.84 12.71
C GLY A 186 -3.02 1.41 13.30
N PRO A 187 -4.22 0.81 13.35
CA PRO A 187 -4.38 -0.54 13.86
C PRO A 187 -3.46 -1.54 13.15
N VAL A 188 -2.64 -2.25 13.92
CA VAL A 188 -1.77 -3.31 13.42
C VAL A 188 -2.60 -4.58 13.22
N GLU A 189 -2.48 -5.16 12.03
CA GLU A 189 -3.03 -6.46 11.68
C GLU A 189 -1.93 -7.52 11.76
N ALA A 190 -2.30 -8.73 12.21
CA ALA A 190 -1.40 -9.86 12.30
C ALA A 190 -2.03 -11.11 11.68
N LEU A 191 -1.31 -11.79 10.80
CA LEU A 191 -1.75 -13.00 10.12
C LEU A 191 -0.71 -14.10 10.31
N LEU A 192 -1.13 -15.31 10.68
CA LEU A 192 -0.21 -16.43 10.90
C LEU A 192 -0.53 -17.59 9.95
N LEU A 193 0.16 -17.69 8.83
CA LEU A 193 -0.07 -18.77 7.88
C LEU A 193 0.89 -19.93 8.15
N ARG A 194 0.35 -21.11 8.42
CA ARG A 194 1.15 -22.35 8.38
C ARG A 194 1.75 -22.53 6.99
N GLU A 195 2.97 -23.02 6.93
CA GLU A 195 3.58 -23.49 5.68
C GLU A 195 2.61 -24.46 4.95
N GLY A 196 2.19 -24.11 3.72
CA GLY A 196 1.17 -24.84 2.96
C GLY A 196 -0.30 -24.44 3.22
N GLY A 197 -0.55 -23.38 4.02
CA GLY A 197 -1.77 -22.55 3.98
C GLY A 197 -3.00 -23.00 4.76
N ARG A 198 -2.85 -23.85 5.81
CA ARG A 198 -4.02 -24.48 6.48
C ARG A 198 -4.30 -24.12 7.94
N ALA A 199 -3.56 -23.21 8.59
CA ALA A 199 -3.78 -22.81 10.00
C ALA A 199 -3.13 -21.45 10.32
N PRO A 200 -3.46 -20.83 11.47
CA PRO A 200 -4.67 -20.03 11.74
C PRO A 200 -4.64 -18.63 11.09
N GLY A 201 -5.71 -18.26 10.39
CA GLY A 201 -5.92 -16.89 9.92
C GLY A 201 -6.06 -15.88 11.07
N VAL A 202 -5.79 -14.60 10.79
CA VAL A 202 -5.91 -13.39 11.63
C VAL A 202 -5.77 -13.59 13.14
N LEU A 203 -4.64 -13.15 13.70
CA LEU A 203 -4.40 -13.15 15.15
C LEU A 203 -5.06 -11.95 15.83
N ASN A 204 -5.34 -12.11 17.13
CA ASN A 204 -5.70 -10.98 17.98
C ASN A 204 -4.47 -10.10 18.21
N VAL A 205 -4.67 -8.78 18.09
CA VAL A 205 -3.64 -7.78 18.34
C VAL A 205 -4.16 -6.80 19.40
N THR A 206 -3.37 -6.61 20.46
CA THR A 206 -3.53 -5.49 21.40
C THR A 206 -2.44 -4.48 21.12
N GLN A 207 -2.82 -3.21 20.88
CA GLN A 207 -1.87 -2.16 20.53
C GLN A 207 -1.84 -1.06 21.60
N ASP A 208 -0.63 -0.63 21.95
CA ASP A 208 -0.36 0.51 22.83
C ASP A 208 0.66 1.42 22.12
N GLY A 209 0.19 2.52 21.55
CA GLY A 209 0.99 3.41 20.71
C GLY A 209 1.62 2.67 19.53
N ASN A 210 2.95 2.67 19.47
CA ASN A 210 3.73 2.00 18.43
C ASN A 210 4.10 0.55 18.79
N LYS A 211 3.55 -0.03 19.86
CA LYS A 211 3.78 -1.41 20.27
C LYS A 211 2.55 -2.27 20.02
N ALA A 212 2.70 -3.31 19.20
CA ALA A 212 1.69 -4.33 18.97
C ALA A 212 2.02 -5.59 19.76
N THR A 213 1.03 -6.17 20.44
CA THR A 213 1.13 -7.45 21.14
C THR A 213 0.19 -8.44 20.48
N ILE A 214 0.73 -9.55 20.00
CA ILE A 214 -0.02 -10.64 19.36
C ILE A 214 -0.14 -11.81 20.31
N ASP A 215 -1.27 -12.51 20.27
CA ASP A 215 -1.47 -13.75 21.01
C ASP A 215 -1.35 -14.95 20.07
N ILE A 216 -0.58 -15.96 20.45
CA ILE A 216 -0.54 -17.25 19.76
C ILE A 216 -1.56 -18.18 20.43
N PRO A 217 -2.68 -18.53 19.76
CA PRO A 217 -3.69 -19.39 20.37
C PRO A 217 -3.11 -20.75 20.81
N ALA A 218 -3.60 -21.28 21.94
CA ALA A 218 -3.17 -22.57 22.48
C ALA A 218 -3.38 -23.75 21.49
N GLY A 219 -4.38 -23.63 20.60
CA GLY A 219 -4.69 -24.62 19.57
C GLY A 219 -3.91 -24.45 18.26
N THR A 220 -2.95 -23.53 18.19
CA THR A 220 -2.15 -23.30 16.98
C THR A 220 -1.32 -24.56 16.69
N PRO A 221 -1.38 -25.13 15.47
CA PRO A 221 -0.57 -26.30 15.13
C PRO A 221 0.92 -26.04 15.30
N GLN A 222 1.65 -27.03 15.81
CA GLN A 222 3.11 -26.95 15.92
C GLN A 222 3.72 -27.22 14.53
N ALA A 223 4.21 -26.16 13.87
CA ALA A 223 4.78 -26.21 12.53
C ALA A 223 5.54 -24.91 12.22
N ASN A 224 6.19 -24.86 11.07
CA ASN A 224 6.63 -23.60 10.48
C ASN A 224 5.43 -22.76 10.03
N HIS A 225 5.52 -21.46 10.27
CA HIS A 225 4.54 -20.46 9.89
C HIS A 225 5.25 -19.22 9.35
N THR A 226 4.50 -18.46 8.56
CA THR A 226 4.79 -17.08 8.22
C THR A 226 3.85 -16.21 9.06
N LEU A 227 4.42 -15.38 9.93
CA LEU A 227 3.70 -14.32 10.61
C LEU A 227 3.86 -13.03 9.79
N THR A 228 2.77 -12.51 9.26
CA THR A 228 2.72 -11.20 8.60
C THR A 228 2.18 -10.17 9.59
N LEU A 229 2.91 -9.10 9.81
CA LEU A 229 2.42 -7.90 10.50
C LEU A 229 2.25 -6.78 9.49
N GLY A 230 1.15 -6.03 9.55
CA GLY A 230 0.90 -4.92 8.64
C GLY A 230 0.15 -3.79 9.32
N ALA A 231 0.41 -2.55 8.89
CA ALA A 231 -0.35 -1.40 9.34
C ALA A 231 -0.30 -0.24 8.33
N ASP A 232 -1.36 0.56 8.35
CA ASP A 232 -1.43 1.85 7.67
C ASP A 232 -0.89 2.97 8.58
N LEU A 233 -0.28 3.98 7.97
CA LEU A 233 0.14 5.23 8.59
C LEU A 233 -0.43 6.39 7.76
N GLU A 234 -1.08 7.35 8.39
CA GLU A 234 -1.51 8.57 7.70
C GLU A 234 -0.28 9.34 7.19
N GLY A 235 -0.26 9.66 5.90
CA GLY A 235 0.86 10.37 5.32
C GLY A 235 0.77 11.88 5.58
N SER A 236 1.89 12.48 6.00
CA SER A 236 1.96 13.93 6.25
C SER A 236 2.28 14.71 4.98
N VAL A 237 1.35 15.54 4.52
CA VAL A 237 1.55 16.38 3.33
C VAL A 237 2.29 17.67 3.71
N GLY A 238 3.47 17.87 3.11
CA GLY A 238 4.29 19.08 3.26
C GLY A 238 4.12 20.09 2.12
N GLU A 239 3.73 19.63 0.94
CA GLU A 239 3.42 20.48 -0.21
C GLU A 239 2.20 19.90 -0.95
N CYS A 240 1.26 20.76 -1.32
CA CYS A 240 0.12 20.42 -2.17
C CYS A 240 -0.24 21.64 -3.02
N THR A 241 0.15 21.63 -4.28
CA THR A 241 -0.08 22.76 -5.20
C THR A 241 -0.64 22.29 -6.53
N GLY A 242 -1.44 23.15 -7.17
CA GLY A 242 -2.09 22.86 -8.45
C GLY A 242 -3.34 21.99 -8.36
N VAL A 243 -3.80 21.66 -7.15
CA VAL A 243 -5.03 20.89 -6.85
C VAL A 243 -5.71 21.43 -5.59
N ALA A 244 -6.96 21.05 -5.36
CA ALA A 244 -7.75 21.57 -4.23
C ALA A 244 -7.33 20.97 -2.88
N SER A 245 -6.91 19.71 -2.86
CA SER A 245 -6.46 19.02 -1.66
C SER A 245 -5.59 17.81 -2.00
N CYS A 246 -4.73 17.44 -1.05
CA CYS A 246 -3.92 16.23 -1.13
C CYS A 246 -4.08 15.42 0.16
N SER A 247 -4.21 14.11 0.05
CA SER A 247 -4.28 13.20 1.21
C SER A 247 -3.83 11.80 0.82
N GLY A 248 -3.47 10.97 1.80
CA GLY A 248 -3.01 9.63 1.51
C GLY A 248 -2.45 8.91 2.71
N ALA A 249 -2.02 7.68 2.48
CA ALA A 249 -1.51 6.80 3.51
C ALA A 249 -0.27 6.04 3.05
N ILE A 250 0.45 5.52 4.01
CA ILE A 250 1.60 4.66 3.82
C ILE A 250 1.25 3.32 4.46
N PHE A 251 1.31 2.25 3.69
CA PHE A 251 1.14 0.89 4.19
C PHE A 251 2.49 0.21 4.24
N HIS A 252 2.80 -0.38 5.38
CA HIS A 252 3.94 -1.26 5.54
C HIS A 252 3.51 -2.61 6.08
N SER A 253 4.05 -3.69 5.51
CA SER A 253 3.91 -5.02 6.08
C SER A 253 5.20 -5.80 6.00
N GLN A 254 5.41 -6.67 6.98
CA GLN A 254 6.61 -7.47 7.12
C GLN A 254 6.30 -8.90 7.51
N ASP A 255 6.91 -9.85 6.80
CA ASP A 255 6.86 -11.27 7.12
C ASP A 255 7.98 -11.71 8.07
N PHE A 256 7.63 -12.62 8.97
CA PHE A 256 8.53 -13.34 9.86
C PHE A 256 8.34 -14.84 9.67
N VAL A 257 9.39 -15.53 9.22
CA VAL A 257 9.40 -16.99 9.13
C VAL A 257 9.78 -17.57 10.50
N LEU A 258 8.88 -18.36 11.09
CA LEU A 258 9.03 -18.84 12.46
C LEU A 258 8.45 -20.24 12.67
N SER A 259 8.79 -20.87 13.78
CA SER A 259 8.20 -22.13 14.23
C SER A 259 7.28 -21.89 15.43
N VAL A 260 6.07 -22.48 15.39
CA VAL A 260 5.21 -22.58 16.57
C VAL A 260 5.54 -23.86 17.32
N VAL A 261 5.83 -23.73 18.62
CA VAL A 261 6.34 -24.81 19.49
C VAL A 261 5.50 -24.94 20.77
N PRO A 262 5.64 -26.04 21.53
CA PRO A 262 4.97 -26.22 22.82
C PRO A 262 5.28 -25.13 23.86
#